data_AF-A0A9P3UQI3-F1
#
_entry.id   AF-A0A9P3UQI3-F1
#
_cell.length_a   1.000
_cell.length_b   1.000
_cell.length_c   1.000
_cell.angle_alpha   90.00
_cell.angle_beta   90.00
_cell.angle_gamma   90.00
#
_symmetry.space_group_name_H-M   'P 1'
#
loop_
_entity.id
_entity.type
_entity.pdbx_description
1 polymer ?
#
loop_
_entity_poly.entity_id
_entity_poly.type
_entity_poly.pdbx_seq_one_letter_code
_entity_poly.pdbx_strand_id
1 'polypeptide(L)'
;MGSKTQESIPSAYPRRQTHHGVVLKGFELLALAATFVAAIQSQVMSTTIGVARSDETPALRAVNAFYLSGLVFDLVSAFLAFLTARWLQRLTDEERAHLEVVFEQSHSRRFTRASADAEADVEHDPQPPAPPLPDKRPFVVRCIHAYFASSLFAPMTLLVFGVICMAVGFLIFAWAEQPLVVAIVLTAVCAGLVPFPVGVFLIGRNSATRRRVIDLLSRKQGDW
;
A
#
# COMPACT_ATOMS: atom_id res chain seq x y z
N MET A 1 9.15 -47.92 40.99
CA MET A 1 8.13 -46.91 40.66
C MET A 1 8.77 -45.53 40.80
N GLY A 2 9.20 -44.94 39.69
CA GLY A 2 9.81 -43.62 39.66
C GLY A 2 9.54 -43.04 38.28
N SER A 3 8.37 -42.42 38.13
CA SER A 3 7.96 -41.72 36.91
C SER A 3 8.86 -40.49 36.74
N LYS A 4 9.73 -40.50 35.73
CA LYS A 4 10.49 -39.30 35.34
C LYS A 4 9.55 -38.39 34.56
N THR A 5 9.13 -37.32 35.22
CA THR A 5 8.46 -36.16 34.64
C THR A 5 9.35 -35.57 33.56
N GLN A 6 8.95 -35.74 32.30
CA GLN A 6 9.62 -35.15 31.15
C GLN A 6 9.20 -33.69 31.07
N GLU A 7 10.07 -32.80 31.58
CA GLU A 7 9.96 -31.36 31.40
C GLU A 7 9.95 -31.05 29.90
N SER A 8 8.79 -30.65 29.41
CA SER A 8 8.63 -30.01 28.12
C SER A 8 9.32 -28.65 28.14
N ILE A 9 10.52 -28.58 27.59
CA ILE A 9 11.23 -27.32 27.35
C ILE A 9 10.34 -26.42 26.50
N PRO A 10 9.92 -25.23 26.97
CA PRO A 10 9.22 -24.28 26.11
C PRO A 10 10.19 -23.80 25.04
N SER A 11 9.89 -24.11 23.77
CA SER A 11 10.64 -23.61 22.62
C SER A 11 10.42 -22.10 22.47
N ALA A 12 11.20 -21.32 23.22
CA ALA A 12 11.28 -19.87 23.12
C ALA A 12 12.09 -19.45 21.87
N TYR A 13 11.77 -20.03 20.70
CA TYR A 13 12.19 -19.43 19.44
C TYR A 13 11.23 -18.30 19.12
N PRO A 14 11.70 -17.05 18.96
CA PRO A 14 10.85 -15.98 18.47
C PRO A 14 10.30 -16.41 17.11
N ARG A 15 8.98 -16.59 17.03
CA ARG A 15 8.26 -16.94 15.81
C ARG A 15 8.68 -15.96 14.73
N ARG A 16 9.53 -16.40 13.79
CA ARG A 16 9.97 -15.64 12.63
C ARG A 16 8.71 -15.05 12.00
N GLN A 17 8.61 -13.72 11.88
CA GLN A 17 7.46 -13.10 11.21
C GLN A 17 7.42 -13.65 9.79
N THR A 18 6.43 -14.47 9.47
CA THR A 18 6.23 -15.01 8.12
C THR A 18 5.82 -13.87 7.20
N HIS A 19 6.28 -13.87 5.94
CA HIS A 19 5.91 -12.83 4.98
C HIS A 19 4.39 -12.71 4.85
N HIS A 20 3.67 -13.84 4.91
CA HIS A 20 2.22 -13.89 4.99
C HIS A 20 1.63 -13.04 6.12
N GLY A 21 2.18 -13.13 7.34
CA GLY A 21 1.70 -12.36 8.50
C GLY A 21 1.93 -10.85 8.36
N VAL A 22 3.00 -10.44 7.68
CA VAL A 22 3.26 -9.03 7.37
C VAL A 22 2.26 -8.50 6.33
N VAL A 23 2.02 -9.27 5.27
CA VAL A 23 1.06 -8.90 4.21
C VAL A 23 -0.36 -8.79 4.77
N LEU A 24 -0.77 -9.75 5.61
CA LEU A 24 -2.09 -9.73 6.25
C LEU A 24 -2.30 -8.46 7.10
N LYS A 25 -1.33 -8.14 7.97
CA LYS A 25 -1.36 -6.92 8.77
C LYS A 25 -1.38 -5.66 7.92
N GLY A 26 -0.67 -5.67 6.77
CA GLY A 26 -0.68 -4.59 5.81
C GLY A 26 -2.09 -4.30 5.27
N PHE A 27 -2.84 -5.33 4.89
CA PHE A 27 -4.23 -5.17 4.41
C PHE A 27 -5.20 -4.76 5.53
N GLU A 28 -5.05 -5.30 6.73
CA GLU A 28 -5.86 -4.87 7.89
C GLU A 28 -5.63 -3.38 8.20
N LEU A 29 -4.38 -2.94 8.21
CA LEU A 29 -4.03 -1.53 8.41
C LEU A 29 -4.53 -0.65 7.27
N LEU A 30 -4.49 -1.15 6.02
CA LEU A 30 -5.01 -0.43 4.86
C LEU A 30 -6.53 -0.22 4.96
N ALA A 31 -7.29 -1.23 5.40
CA ALA A 31 -8.72 -1.10 5.62
C ALA A 31 -9.05 -0.08 6.73
N LEU A 32 -8.28 -0.07 7.82
CA LEU A 32 -8.39 0.93 8.89
C LEU A 32 -8.07 2.35 8.38
N ALA A 33 -7.01 2.50 7.60
CA ALA A 33 -6.65 3.78 7.01
C ALA A 33 -7.75 4.29 6.06
N ALA A 34 -8.28 3.42 5.20
CA ALA A 34 -9.34 3.78 4.25
C ALA A 34 -10.63 4.20 4.96
N THR A 35 -11.07 3.47 5.99
CA THR A 35 -12.26 3.84 6.78
C THR A 35 -12.06 5.15 7.55
N PHE A 36 -10.86 5.40 8.07
CA PHE A 36 -10.52 6.67 8.71
C PHE A 36 -10.60 7.85 7.74
N VAL A 37 -10.02 7.72 6.54
CA VAL A 37 -10.09 8.76 5.50
C VAL A 37 -11.55 9.00 5.07
N ALA A 38 -12.32 7.94 4.85
CA ALA A 38 -13.75 8.04 4.51
C ALA A 38 -14.54 8.78 5.60
N ALA A 39 -14.23 8.54 6.89
CA ALA A 39 -14.87 9.25 7.99
C ALA A 39 -14.56 10.76 7.97
N ILE A 40 -13.30 11.16 7.71
CA ILE A 40 -12.93 12.57 7.56
C ILE A 40 -13.70 13.21 6.41
N GLN A 41 -13.71 12.57 5.24
CA GLN A 41 -14.43 13.09 4.07
C GLN A 41 -15.93 13.24 4.34
N SER A 42 -16.54 12.27 5.03
CA SER A 42 -17.96 12.33 5.40
C SER A 42 -18.26 13.51 6.34
N GLN A 43 -17.40 13.75 7.33
CA GLN A 43 -17.55 14.88 8.26
C GLN A 43 -17.43 16.22 7.53
N VAL A 44 -16.45 16.36 6.63
CA VAL A 44 -16.28 17.59 5.84
C VAL A 44 -17.48 17.80 4.93
N MET A 45 -17.94 16.75 4.24
CA MET A 45 -19.11 16.82 3.35
C MET A 45 -20.40 17.19 4.11
N SER A 46 -20.52 16.84 5.39
CA SER A 46 -21.64 17.26 6.22
C SER A 46 -21.73 18.79 6.39
N THR A 47 -20.63 19.51 6.23
CA THR A 47 -20.61 20.98 6.34
C THR A 47 -21.08 21.66 5.05
N THR A 48 -21.02 20.97 3.91
CA THR A 48 -21.28 21.54 2.58
C THR A 48 -22.62 21.12 1.98
N ILE A 49 -23.25 20.03 2.47
CA ILE A 49 -24.53 19.50 1.95
C ILE A 49 -25.76 20.35 2.35
N GLY A 50 -25.64 21.25 3.32
CA GLY A 50 -26.77 22.06 3.85
C GLY A 50 -27.03 23.39 3.15
N VAL A 51 -26.21 23.79 2.17
CA VAL A 51 -26.35 25.09 1.50
C VAL A 51 -27.55 25.05 0.55
N ALA A 52 -28.47 26.01 0.68
CA ALA A 52 -29.65 26.09 -0.16
C ALA A 52 -29.25 26.12 -1.65
N ARG A 53 -29.99 25.42 -2.52
CA ARG A 53 -29.70 25.32 -3.96
C ARG A 53 -29.54 26.68 -4.66
N SER A 54 -30.11 27.74 -4.10
CA SER A 54 -30.00 29.13 -4.56
C SER A 54 -28.61 29.74 -4.35
N ASP A 55 -27.87 29.26 -3.34
CA ASP A 55 -26.55 29.80 -2.94
C ASP A 55 -25.41 28.85 -3.33
N GLU A 56 -25.72 27.80 -4.09
CA GLU A 56 -24.76 26.77 -4.46
C GLU A 56 -23.83 27.24 -5.59
N THR A 57 -22.60 27.58 -5.22
CA THR A 57 -21.56 27.99 -6.18
C THR A 57 -21.03 26.80 -6.99
N PRO A 58 -20.53 27.01 -8.22
CA PRO A 58 -19.87 25.95 -8.99
C PRO A 58 -18.69 25.30 -8.26
N ALA A 59 -17.98 26.08 -7.44
CA ALA A 59 -16.88 25.60 -6.62
C ALA A 59 -17.38 24.61 -5.56
N LEU A 60 -18.48 24.94 -4.85
CA LEU A 60 -19.05 24.05 -3.84
C LEU A 60 -19.57 22.73 -4.44
N ARG A 61 -20.13 22.77 -5.66
CA ARG A 61 -20.48 21.56 -6.42
C ARG A 61 -19.27 20.69 -6.72
N ALA A 62 -18.17 21.29 -7.16
CA ALA A 62 -16.94 20.56 -7.41
C ALA A 62 -16.39 19.93 -6.12
N VAL A 63 -16.39 20.68 -5.01
CA VAL A 63 -15.99 20.18 -3.69
C VAL A 63 -16.81 18.95 -3.29
N ASN A 64 -18.13 19.01 -3.38
CA ASN A 64 -19.01 17.89 -3.07
C ASN A 64 -18.76 16.68 -3.98
N ALA A 65 -18.54 16.90 -5.27
CA ALA A 65 -18.23 15.83 -6.21
C ALA A 65 -16.89 15.14 -5.90
N PHE A 66 -15.86 15.90 -5.56
CA PHE A 66 -14.55 15.35 -5.18
C PHE A 66 -14.62 14.57 -3.87
N TYR A 67 -15.29 15.10 -2.84
CA TYR A 67 -15.45 14.38 -1.58
C TYR A 67 -16.28 13.11 -1.72
N LEU A 68 -17.40 13.17 -2.44
CA LEU A 68 -18.23 11.99 -2.67
C LEU A 68 -17.48 10.90 -3.46
N SER A 69 -16.76 11.30 -4.51
CA SER A 69 -15.98 10.37 -5.32
C SER A 69 -14.85 9.75 -4.50
N GLY A 70 -14.13 10.57 -3.73
CA GLY A 70 -13.09 10.11 -2.80
C GLY A 70 -13.64 9.10 -1.79
N LEU A 71 -14.78 9.40 -1.19
CA LEU A 71 -15.44 8.54 -0.20
C LEU A 71 -15.84 7.20 -0.78
N VAL A 72 -16.36 7.16 -2.00
CA VAL A 72 -16.65 5.90 -2.68
C VAL A 72 -15.36 5.10 -2.92
N PHE A 73 -14.27 5.74 -3.35
CA PHE A 73 -12.99 5.04 -3.52
C PHE A 73 -12.44 4.48 -2.22
N ASP A 74 -12.55 5.24 -1.12
CA ASP A 74 -12.06 4.81 0.19
C ASP A 74 -12.90 3.67 0.78
N LEU A 75 -14.22 3.70 0.62
CA LEU A 75 -15.09 2.58 1.00
C LEU A 75 -14.81 1.32 0.19
N VAL A 76 -14.69 1.43 -1.14
CA VAL A 76 -14.36 0.29 -2.01
C VAL A 76 -12.98 -0.26 -1.67
N SER A 77 -12.01 0.61 -1.41
CA SER A 77 -10.68 0.23 -0.95
C SER A 77 -10.74 -0.55 0.38
N ALA A 78 -11.48 -0.05 1.36
CA ALA A 78 -11.65 -0.70 2.65
C ALA A 78 -12.27 -2.10 2.51
N PHE A 79 -13.33 -2.22 1.70
CA PHE A 79 -13.97 -3.52 1.44
C PHE A 79 -13.03 -4.50 0.74
N LEU A 80 -12.32 -4.06 -0.30
CA LEU A 80 -11.38 -4.93 -1.00
C LEU A 80 -10.21 -5.34 -0.10
N ALA A 81 -9.65 -4.42 0.70
CA ALA A 81 -8.60 -4.73 1.67
C ALA A 81 -9.08 -5.76 2.71
N PHE A 82 -10.29 -5.61 3.23
CA PHE A 82 -10.90 -6.56 4.16
C PHE A 82 -11.14 -7.94 3.51
N LEU A 83 -11.69 -7.97 2.30
CA LEU A 83 -11.92 -9.21 1.55
C LEU A 83 -10.60 -9.93 1.24
N THR A 84 -9.56 -9.17 0.87
CA THR A 84 -8.22 -9.67 0.64
C THR A 84 -7.61 -10.26 1.91
N ALA A 85 -7.68 -9.54 3.04
CA ALA A 85 -7.23 -10.04 4.33
C ALA A 85 -7.97 -11.34 4.70
N ARG A 86 -9.29 -11.39 4.48
CA ARG A 86 -10.10 -12.56 4.76
C ARG A 86 -9.76 -13.75 3.86
N TRP A 87 -9.47 -13.51 2.58
CA TRP A 87 -9.01 -14.53 1.66
C TRP A 87 -7.64 -15.09 2.10
N LEU A 88 -6.70 -14.22 2.49
CA LEU A 88 -5.38 -14.62 3.00
C LEU A 88 -5.47 -15.44 4.29
N GLN A 89 -6.42 -15.13 5.18
CA GLN A 89 -6.67 -15.92 6.40
C GLN A 89 -7.22 -17.31 6.08
N ARG A 90 -7.98 -17.47 4.99
CA ARG A 90 -8.60 -18.75 4.59
C ARG A 90 -7.63 -19.73 3.91
N LEU A 91 -6.44 -19.29 3.51
CA LEU A 91 -5.41 -20.18 2.97
C LEU A 91 -5.10 -21.29 3.97
N THR A 92 -5.06 -22.53 3.50
CA THR A 92 -4.62 -23.70 4.24
C THR A 92 -3.13 -23.62 4.56
N ASP A 93 -2.65 -24.41 5.54
CA ASP A 93 -1.24 -24.35 5.94
C ASP A 93 -0.29 -24.82 4.81
N GLU A 94 -0.73 -25.74 3.95
CA GLU A 94 0.02 -26.17 2.76
C GLU A 94 0.15 -25.03 1.73
N GLU A 95 -0.94 -24.31 1.45
CA GLU A 95 -0.95 -23.18 0.52
C GLU A 95 -0.11 -22.00 1.05
N ARG A 96 -0.14 -21.76 2.36
CA ARG A 96 0.69 -20.74 3.03
C ARG A 96 2.17 -21.09 2.90
N ALA A 97 2.54 -22.35 3.14
CA ALA A 97 3.91 -22.82 2.98
C ALA A 97 4.39 -22.66 1.52
N HIS A 98 3.54 -23.00 0.55
CA HIS A 98 3.85 -22.79 -0.87
C HIS A 98 4.08 -21.32 -1.21
N LEU A 99 3.23 -20.43 -0.70
CA LEU A 99 3.31 -18.98 -0.92
C LEU A 99 4.58 -18.37 -0.30
N GLU A 100 5.00 -18.83 0.88
CA GLU A 100 6.27 -18.41 1.51
C GLU A 100 7.47 -18.82 0.64
N VAL A 101 7.51 -20.06 0.15
CA VAL A 101 8.59 -20.56 -0.72
C VAL A 101 8.67 -19.74 -2.01
N VAL A 102 7.54 -19.42 -2.64
CA VAL A 102 7.51 -18.59 -3.86
C VAL A 102 7.99 -17.17 -3.58
N PHE A 103 7.65 -16.60 -2.43
CA PHE A 103 8.16 -15.29 -2.03
C PHE A 103 9.67 -15.29 -1.76
N GLU A 104 10.18 -16.30 -1.05
CA GLU A 104 11.61 -16.46 -0.79
C GLU A 104 12.42 -16.66 -2.09
N GLN A 105 11.90 -17.47 -3.02
CA GLN A 105 12.52 -17.65 -4.34
C GLN A 105 12.52 -16.35 -5.14
N SER A 106 11.42 -15.60 -5.12
CA SER A 106 11.31 -14.30 -5.79
C SER A 106 12.26 -13.27 -5.18
N HIS A 107 12.43 -13.29 -3.85
CA HIS A 107 13.32 -12.37 -3.15
C HIS A 107 14.79 -12.70 -3.43
N SER A 108 15.15 -13.99 -3.40
CA SER A 108 16.50 -14.48 -3.73
C SER A 108 16.88 -14.15 -5.17
N ARG A 109 16.00 -14.39 -6.15
CA ARG A 109 16.25 -14.04 -7.55
C ARG A 109 16.48 -12.54 -7.78
N ARG A 110 15.75 -11.68 -7.04
CA ARG A 110 15.95 -10.23 -7.11
C ARG A 110 17.27 -9.80 -6.47
N PHE A 111 17.70 -10.46 -5.39
CA PHE A 111 18.96 -10.17 -4.73
C PHE A 111 20.15 -10.58 -5.62
N THR A 112 20.14 -11.80 -6.17
CA THR A 112 21.21 -12.28 -7.06
C THR A 112 21.37 -11.41 -8.31
N ARG A 113 20.26 -10.96 -8.93
CA ARG A 113 20.33 -10.02 -10.06
C ARG A 113 20.87 -8.64 -9.65
N ALA A 114 20.40 -8.09 -8.54
CA ALA A 114 20.88 -6.79 -8.07
C ALA A 114 22.37 -6.79 -7.68
N SER A 115 22.91 -7.93 -7.24
CA SER A 115 24.35 -8.11 -6.99
C SER A 115 25.14 -8.25 -8.29
N ALA A 116 24.62 -9.00 -9.27
CA ALA A 116 25.24 -9.14 -10.59
C ALA A 116 25.29 -7.81 -11.35
N ASP A 117 24.24 -6.98 -11.24
CA ASP A 117 24.19 -5.63 -11.84
C ASP A 117 25.14 -4.64 -11.12
N ALA A 118 25.58 -4.95 -9.89
CA ALA A 118 26.54 -4.14 -9.12
C ALA A 118 28.01 -4.56 -9.34
N GLU A 119 28.24 -5.78 -9.83
CA GLU A 119 29.56 -6.34 -10.17
C GLU A 119 29.83 -6.40 -11.69
N ALA A 120 28.97 -5.76 -12.50
CA ALA A 120 29.10 -5.67 -13.96
C ALA A 120 30.22 -4.69 -14.39
N ASP A 121 31.46 -5.03 -14.02
CA ASP A 121 32.71 -4.70 -14.73
C ASP A 121 33.55 -5.97 -15.00
N VAL A 122 33.03 -7.15 -14.67
CA VAL A 122 33.66 -8.45 -14.99
C VAL A 122 32.82 -9.17 -16.03
N GLU A 123 33.39 -9.30 -17.22
CA GLU A 123 32.92 -10.05 -18.37
C GLU A 123 32.64 -11.52 -18.00
N HIS A 124 31.44 -11.79 -17.48
CA HIS A 124 30.92 -13.14 -17.29
C HIS A 124 29.83 -13.38 -18.33
N ASP A 125 30.12 -14.30 -19.24
CA ASP A 125 29.25 -14.73 -20.32
C ASP A 125 27.85 -15.07 -19.77
N PRO A 126 26.79 -14.29 -20.09
CA PRO A 126 25.49 -14.44 -19.47
C PRO A 126 24.84 -15.71 -20.00
N GLN A 127 24.91 -16.81 -19.24
CA GLN A 127 24.12 -17.99 -19.55
C GLN A 127 22.64 -17.56 -19.58
N PRO A 128 21.98 -17.62 -20.75
CA PRO A 128 20.65 -17.05 -20.91
C PRO A 128 19.68 -17.79 -19.97
N PRO A 129 18.84 -17.06 -19.22
CA PRO A 129 17.86 -17.68 -18.35
C PRO A 129 17.02 -18.64 -19.17
N ALA A 130 16.94 -19.90 -18.73
CA ALA A 130 16.14 -20.93 -19.41
C ALA A 130 14.76 -20.36 -19.77
N PRO A 131 14.32 -20.48 -21.04
CA PRO A 131 13.10 -19.85 -21.49
C PRO A 131 11.93 -20.35 -20.61
N PRO A 132 11.06 -19.44 -20.14
CA PRO A 132 9.91 -19.84 -19.36
C PRO A 132 9.12 -20.87 -20.16
N LEU A 133 8.92 -22.05 -19.57
CA LEU A 133 8.17 -23.12 -20.21
C LEU A 133 6.82 -22.56 -20.69
N PRO A 134 6.42 -22.80 -21.95
CA PRO A 134 5.18 -22.27 -22.48
C PRO A 134 4.02 -22.76 -21.64
N ASP A 135 3.42 -21.85 -20.88
CA ASP A 135 2.33 -22.15 -19.96
C ASP A 135 1.12 -22.62 -20.77
N LYS A 136 0.81 -23.92 -20.79
CA LYS A 136 -0.23 -24.48 -21.67
C LYS A 136 -1.67 -24.18 -21.22
N ARG A 137 -1.87 -23.29 -20.24
CA ARG A 137 -3.20 -22.96 -19.70
C ARG A 137 -4.02 -22.13 -20.71
N PRO A 138 -5.34 -22.33 -20.77
CA PRO A 138 -6.21 -21.54 -21.63
C PRO A 138 -6.14 -20.05 -21.28
N PHE A 139 -6.20 -19.19 -22.29
CA PHE A 139 -6.07 -17.72 -22.16
C PHE A 139 -7.00 -17.14 -21.09
N VAL A 140 -8.24 -17.62 -21.01
CA VAL A 140 -9.23 -17.17 -20.02
C VAL A 140 -8.74 -17.38 -18.59
N VAL A 141 -8.12 -18.53 -18.29
CA VAL A 141 -7.59 -18.84 -16.96
C VAL A 141 -6.42 -17.92 -16.61
N ARG A 142 -5.58 -17.57 -17.59
CA ARG A 142 -4.50 -16.58 -17.38
C ARG A 142 -5.07 -15.19 -17.08
N CYS A 143 -6.10 -14.76 -17.81
CA CYS A 143 -6.76 -13.48 -17.56
C CYS A 143 -7.40 -13.43 -16.18
N ILE A 144 -8.06 -14.51 -15.75
CA ILE A 144 -8.65 -14.62 -14.41
C ILE A 144 -7.55 -14.53 -13.34
N HIS A 145 -6.45 -15.27 -13.48
CA HIS A 145 -5.34 -15.20 -12.53
C HIS A 145 -4.69 -13.81 -12.49
N ALA A 146 -4.49 -13.18 -13.65
CA ALA A 146 -3.94 -11.83 -13.72
C ALA A 146 -4.89 -10.81 -13.08
N TYR A 147 -6.19 -10.96 -13.28
CA TYR A 147 -7.22 -10.11 -12.68
C TYR A 147 -7.24 -10.26 -11.16
N PHE A 148 -7.24 -11.49 -10.62
CA PHE A 148 -7.17 -11.73 -9.17
C PHE A 148 -5.85 -11.26 -8.55
N ALA A 149 -4.73 -11.44 -9.24
CA ALA A 149 -3.44 -10.94 -8.79
C ALA A 149 -3.41 -9.40 -8.78
N SER A 150 -4.07 -8.76 -9.75
CA SER A 150 -4.16 -7.29 -9.82
C SER A 150 -5.14 -6.73 -8.79
N SER A 151 -6.23 -7.43 -8.51
CA SER A 151 -7.23 -7.01 -7.52
C SER A 151 -6.67 -7.02 -6.09
N LEU A 152 -5.63 -7.82 -5.81
CA LEU A 152 -4.87 -7.76 -4.57
C LEU A 152 -4.14 -6.43 -4.35
N PHE A 153 -3.75 -5.72 -5.42
CA PHE A 153 -3.11 -4.40 -5.33
C PHE A 153 -4.08 -3.23 -5.51
N ALA A 154 -5.31 -3.51 -6.00
CA ALA A 154 -6.34 -2.50 -6.22
C ALA A 154 -6.72 -1.68 -4.97
N PRO A 155 -6.82 -2.24 -3.74
CA PRO A 155 -7.13 -1.43 -2.56
C PRO A 155 -6.16 -0.27 -2.35
N MET A 156 -4.87 -0.53 -2.52
CA MET A 156 -3.83 0.47 -2.32
C MET A 156 -3.93 1.60 -3.33
N THR A 157 -4.16 1.27 -4.61
CA THR A 157 -4.30 2.30 -5.66
C THR A 157 -5.58 3.10 -5.49
N LEU A 158 -6.70 2.45 -5.15
CA LEU A 158 -7.97 3.12 -4.88
C LEU A 158 -7.88 4.08 -3.69
N LEU A 159 -7.23 3.67 -2.60
CA LEU A 159 -7.00 4.56 -1.45
C LEU A 159 -6.20 5.80 -1.85
N VAL A 160 -5.16 5.63 -2.67
CA VAL A 160 -4.35 6.76 -3.16
C VAL A 160 -5.21 7.71 -3.99
N PHE A 161 -6.05 7.18 -4.88
CA PHE A 161 -7.00 8.01 -5.63
C PHE A 161 -7.99 8.73 -4.70
N GLY A 162 -8.53 8.06 -3.68
CA GLY A 162 -9.40 8.66 -2.68
C GLY A 162 -8.74 9.81 -1.92
N VAL A 163 -7.50 9.63 -1.46
CA VAL A 163 -6.70 10.67 -0.79
C VAL A 163 -6.39 11.84 -1.73
N ILE A 164 -6.09 11.59 -3.01
CA ILE A 164 -5.88 12.66 -4.00
C ILE A 164 -7.17 13.45 -4.21
N CYS A 165 -8.31 12.78 -4.39
CA CYS A 165 -9.62 13.43 -4.49
C CYS A 165 -9.93 14.28 -3.26
N MET A 166 -9.64 13.76 -2.06
CA MET A 166 -9.76 14.52 -0.81
C MET A 166 -8.91 15.78 -0.82
N ALA A 167 -7.62 15.67 -1.15
CA ALA A 167 -6.70 16.80 -1.16
C ALA A 167 -7.13 17.88 -2.16
N VAL A 168 -7.56 17.47 -3.36
CA VAL A 168 -8.09 18.40 -4.37
C VAL A 168 -9.37 19.08 -3.88
N GLY A 169 -10.31 18.32 -3.32
CA GLY A 169 -11.53 18.88 -2.73
C GLY A 169 -11.24 19.87 -1.60
N PHE A 170 -10.26 19.57 -0.75
CA PHE A 170 -9.83 20.42 0.36
C PHE A 170 -9.20 21.73 -0.14
N LEU A 171 -8.37 21.66 -1.20
CA LEU A 171 -7.80 22.86 -1.84
C LEU A 171 -8.88 23.73 -2.48
N ILE A 172 -9.80 23.14 -3.25
CA ILE A 172 -10.89 23.89 -3.88
C ILE A 172 -11.74 24.58 -2.80
N PHE A 173 -12.10 23.86 -1.73
CA PHE A 173 -12.88 24.40 -0.62
C PHE A 173 -12.17 25.58 0.04
N ALA A 174 -10.86 25.44 0.32
CA ALA A 174 -10.09 26.50 0.96
C ALA A 174 -10.01 27.77 0.11
N TRP A 175 -9.80 27.63 -1.20
CA TRP A 175 -9.74 28.78 -2.10
C TRP A 175 -11.11 29.41 -2.36
N ALA A 176 -12.20 28.66 -2.21
CA ALA A 176 -13.56 29.16 -2.42
C ALA A 176 -14.14 29.85 -1.18
N GLU A 177 -13.97 29.26 0.00
CA GLU A 177 -14.73 29.66 1.21
C GLU A 177 -13.85 30.27 2.31
N GLN A 178 -12.54 30.02 2.32
CA GLN A 178 -11.67 30.47 3.41
C GLN A 178 -10.98 31.80 3.11
N PRO A 179 -10.62 32.58 4.15
CA PRO A 179 -9.78 33.76 3.98
C PRO A 179 -8.46 33.41 3.28
N LEU A 180 -7.97 34.33 2.44
CA LEU A 180 -6.77 34.14 1.61
C LEU A 180 -5.55 33.63 2.38
N VAL A 181 -5.34 34.10 3.61
CA VAL A 181 -4.24 33.65 4.47
C VAL A 181 -4.35 32.16 4.79
N VAL A 182 -5.56 31.68 5.12
CA VAL A 182 -5.82 30.26 5.44
C VAL A 182 -5.58 29.40 4.21
N ALA A 183 -6.07 29.82 3.04
CA ALA A 183 -5.89 29.10 1.78
C ALA A 183 -4.41 28.95 1.40
N ILE A 184 -3.60 30.01 1.56
CA ILE A 184 -2.15 29.99 1.30
C ILE A 184 -1.44 29.03 2.24
N VAL A 185 -1.68 29.15 3.55
CA VAL A 185 -1.03 28.30 4.57
C VAL A 185 -1.34 26.83 4.30
N LEU A 186 -2.60 26.51 4.05
CA LEU A 186 -3.04 25.16 3.76
C LEU A 186 -2.43 24.61 2.46
N THR A 187 -2.39 25.42 1.40
CA THR A 187 -1.76 25.03 0.13
C THR A 187 -0.27 24.74 0.33
N ALA A 188 0.43 25.56 1.13
CA ALA A 188 1.83 25.35 1.45
C ALA A 188 2.06 24.06 2.24
N VAL A 189 1.20 23.75 3.22
CA VAL A 189 1.26 22.48 3.97
C VAL A 189 1.01 21.29 3.04
N CYS A 190 -0.04 21.33 2.21
CA CYS A 190 -0.31 20.28 1.23
C CYS A 190 0.88 20.08 0.27
N ALA A 191 1.43 21.18 -0.27
CA ALA A 191 2.58 21.12 -1.17
C ALA A 191 3.83 20.54 -0.48
N GLY A 192 4.07 20.88 0.79
CA GLY A 192 5.17 20.31 1.58
C GLY A 192 5.00 18.82 1.89
N LEU A 193 3.76 18.32 1.93
CA LEU A 193 3.46 16.91 2.15
C LEU A 193 3.57 16.06 0.88
N VAL A 194 3.30 16.61 -0.31
CA VAL A 194 3.33 15.87 -1.61
C VAL A 194 4.63 15.10 -1.88
N PRO A 195 5.83 15.61 -1.58
CA PRO A 195 7.07 14.86 -1.76
C PRO A 195 7.13 13.56 -0.96
N PHE A 196 6.41 13.45 0.15
CA PHE A 196 6.43 12.26 1.00
C PHE A 196 5.75 11.05 0.34
N PRO A 197 4.47 11.08 -0.09
CA PRO A 197 3.85 9.97 -0.80
C PRO A 197 4.55 9.73 -2.14
N VAL A 198 4.92 10.78 -2.89
CA VAL A 198 5.69 10.63 -4.13
C VAL A 198 7.00 9.90 -3.86
N GLY A 199 7.70 10.28 -2.80
CA GLY A 199 8.88 9.60 -2.29
C GLY A 199 8.60 8.14 -1.97
N VAL A 200 7.58 7.84 -1.16
CA VAL A 200 7.21 6.46 -0.80
C VAL A 200 6.90 5.61 -2.03
N PHE A 201 6.18 6.14 -3.02
CA PHE A 201 5.85 5.42 -4.26
C PHE A 201 7.05 5.24 -5.19
N LEU A 202 7.86 6.28 -5.40
CA LEU A 202 9.02 6.23 -6.29
C LEU A 202 10.21 5.48 -5.65
N ILE A 203 10.50 5.75 -4.38
CA ILE A 203 11.59 5.13 -3.60
C ILE A 203 11.22 3.69 -3.24
N GLY A 204 9.95 3.42 -2.90
CA GLY A 204 9.49 2.07 -2.60
C GLY A 204 9.67 1.09 -3.76
N ARG A 205 9.64 1.60 -5.00
CA ARG A 205 9.86 0.81 -6.22
C ARG A 205 11.34 0.46 -6.46
N ASN A 206 12.29 1.28 -6.00
CA ASN A 206 13.73 1.05 -6.20
C ASN A 206 14.44 0.60 -4.91
N SER A 207 14.81 -0.68 -4.86
CA SER A 207 15.52 -1.28 -3.71
C SER A 207 16.85 -0.58 -3.38
N ALA A 208 17.56 -0.04 -4.38
CA ALA A 208 18.83 0.66 -4.16
C ALA A 208 18.60 2.02 -3.50
N THR A 209 17.59 2.78 -3.94
CA THR A 209 17.21 4.05 -3.32
C THR A 209 16.74 3.84 -1.88
N ARG A 210 15.97 2.77 -1.61
CA ARG A 210 15.53 2.43 -0.25
C ARG A 210 16.71 2.18 0.70
N ARG A 211 17.77 1.48 0.25
CA ARG A 211 18.99 1.27 1.05
C ARG A 211 19.67 2.59 1.37
N ARG A 212 19.85 3.48 0.40
CA ARG A 212 20.44 4.82 0.62
C ARG A 212 19.66 5.65 1.64
N VAL A 213 18.33 5.59 1.61
CA VAL A 213 17.48 6.28 2.59
C VAL A 213 17.66 5.69 3.99
N ILE A 214 17.72 4.36 4.13
CA ILE A 214 17.98 3.70 5.41
C ILE A 214 19.37 4.09 5.95
N ASP A 215 20.39 4.12 5.09
CA ASP A 215 21.75 4.54 5.49
C ASP A 215 21.80 6.01 5.90
N LEU A 216 21.03 6.88 5.25
CA LEU A 216 20.91 8.29 5.64
C LEU A 216 20.16 8.45 6.96
N LEU A 217 19.09 7.67 7.18
CA LEU A 217 18.33 7.69 8.43
C LEU A 217 19.16 7.15 9.60
N SER A 218 19.91 6.07 9.41
CA SER A 218 20.77 5.49 10.45
C SER A 218 21.89 6.44 10.85
N ARG A 219 22.46 7.20 9.90
CA ARG A 219 23.43 8.26 10.17
C ARG A 219 22.86 9.42 10.99
N LYS A 220 21.57 9.71 10.85
CA LYS A 220 20.90 10.76 11.63
C LYS A 220 20.39 10.28 12.98
N GLN A 221 20.37 8.97 13.24
CA GLN A 221 19.81 8.33 14.44
C GLN A 221 20.60 8.54 15.74
N GLY A 222 21.28 9.67 15.88
CA GLY A 222 21.99 10.09 17.10
C GLY A 222 22.09 11.60 17.29
N ASP A 223 21.50 12.41 16.39
CA ASP A 223 21.54 13.89 16.41
C ASP A 223 20.21 14.53 16.84
N TRP A 224 19.34 13.77 17.51
CA TRP A 224 18.06 14.23 18.05
C TRP A 224 17.83 13.76 19.48
#